data_AF-A0A8I0LE30-F1
#
_entry.id   AF-A0A8I0LE30-F1
#
_cell.length_a   1.000
_cell.length_b   1.000
_cell.length_c   1.000
_cell.angle_alpha   90.00
_cell.angle_beta   90.00
_cell.angle_gamma   90.00
#
_symmetry.space_group_name_H-M   'P 1'
#
loop_
_entity.id
_entity.type
_entity.pdbx_description
1 polymer ?
#
loop_
_entity_poly.entity_id
_entity_poly.type
_entity_poly.pdbx_seq_one_letter_code
_entity_poly.pdbx_strand_id
1 'polypeptide(L)' 'EMKALLGDRFDVMSMAEAGVSEDAEETGATFAENAVIKAQALMNQAKCAVVADDSGLVVDALDGRPGIYSARYAGVHGDD' A
#
# COMPACT_ATOMS: atom_id res chain seq x y z
N GLU A 1 2.85 -13.33 1.53
CA GLU A 1 3.32 -13.32 2.94
C GLU A 1 2.18 -13.29 3.95
N MET A 2 1.19 -12.39 3.82
CA MET A 2 0.04 -12.29 4.75
C MET A 2 -0.69 -13.61 5.03
N LYS A 3 -1.01 -14.42 3.99
CA LYS A 3 -1.64 -15.74 4.17
C LYS A 3 -0.82 -16.66 5.08
N ALA A 4 0.50 -16.67 4.92
CA ALA A 4 1.41 -17.49 5.71
C ALA A 4 1.51 -17.01 7.17
N LEU A 5 1.52 -15.70 7.41
CA LEU A 5 1.59 -15.11 8.75
C LEU A 5 0.29 -15.30 9.55
N LEU A 6 -0.85 -15.17 8.89
CA LEU A 6 -2.16 -15.25 9.54
C LEU A 6 -2.63 -16.70 9.72
N GLY A 7 -2.23 -17.59 8.82
CA GLY A 7 -2.63 -19.00 8.80
C GLY A 7 -4.14 -19.16 8.65
N ASP A 8 -4.69 -20.28 9.12
CA ASP A 8 -6.11 -20.62 8.98
C ASP A 8 -7.06 -19.83 9.90
N ARG A 9 -6.54 -18.82 10.61
CA ARG A 9 -7.36 -17.96 11.51
C ARG A 9 -8.26 -17.00 10.74
N PHE A 10 -7.90 -16.68 9.51
CA PHE A 10 -8.61 -15.75 8.66
C PHE A 10 -8.65 -16.28 7.23
N ASP A 11 -9.77 -16.05 6.53
CA ASP A 11 -9.83 -16.24 5.09
C ASP A 11 -9.21 -15.02 4.41
N VAL A 12 -7.99 -15.18 3.88
CA VAL A 12 -7.21 -14.09 3.32
C VAL A 12 -7.19 -14.21 1.80
N MET A 13 -7.64 -13.14 1.15
CA MET A 13 -7.65 -13.02 -0.30
C MET A 13 -6.85 -11.81 -0.77
N SER A 14 -6.26 -11.92 -1.95
CA SER A 14 -5.64 -10.82 -2.69
C SER A 14 -6.71 -9.97 -3.37
N MET A 15 -6.34 -8.75 -3.79
CA MET A 15 -7.23 -7.88 -4.56
C MET A 15 -7.76 -8.56 -5.84
N ALA A 16 -6.90 -9.32 -6.53
CA ALA A 16 -7.28 -10.06 -7.73
C ALA A 16 -8.32 -11.16 -7.44
N GLU A 17 -8.16 -11.92 -6.36
CA GLU A 17 -9.14 -12.92 -5.91
C GLU A 17 -10.48 -12.28 -5.52
N ALA A 18 -10.44 -11.08 -4.93
CA ALA A 18 -11.62 -10.31 -4.56
C ALA A 18 -12.27 -9.55 -5.74
N GLY A 19 -11.61 -9.52 -6.91
CA GLY A 19 -12.10 -8.79 -8.09
C GLY A 19 -12.15 -7.26 -7.90
N VAL A 20 -11.26 -6.71 -7.06
CA VAL A 20 -11.17 -5.26 -6.78
C VAL A 20 -9.82 -4.71 -7.23
N SER A 21 -9.76 -3.41 -7.44
CA SER A 21 -8.52 -2.72 -7.78
C SER A 21 -8.36 -1.44 -6.97
N GLU A 22 -7.10 -1.16 -6.65
CA GLU A 22 -6.71 0.07 -5.99
C GLU A 22 -6.53 1.18 -7.03
N ASP A 23 -7.27 2.28 -6.86
CA ASP A 23 -7.19 3.48 -7.70
C ASP A 23 -7.24 4.74 -6.81
N ALA A 24 -6.69 4.63 -5.60
CA ALA A 24 -6.68 5.70 -4.63
C ALA A 24 -5.44 6.58 -4.80
N GLU A 25 -5.64 7.89 -4.92
CA GLU A 25 -4.51 8.83 -4.92
C GLU A 25 -3.83 8.88 -3.54
N GLU A 26 -2.54 8.56 -3.49
CA GLU A 26 -1.68 8.62 -2.31
C GLU A 26 -1.36 10.07 -1.93
N THR A 27 -2.31 10.71 -1.26
CA THR A 27 -2.25 12.12 -0.84
C THR A 27 -1.74 12.31 0.59
N GLY A 28 -1.34 11.23 1.26
CA GLY A 28 -0.78 11.28 2.61
C GLY A 28 0.62 11.92 2.65
N ALA A 29 0.96 12.49 3.80
CA ALA A 29 2.29 13.01 4.09
C ALA A 29 3.21 11.95 4.74
N THR A 30 2.67 10.79 5.11
CA THR A 30 3.41 9.68 5.73
C THR A 30 3.00 8.33 5.14
N PHE A 31 3.87 7.32 5.28
CA PHE A 31 3.56 5.94 4.88
C PHE A 31 2.28 5.42 5.54
N ALA A 32 2.09 5.72 6.84
CA ALA A 32 0.91 5.29 7.58
C ALA A 32 -0.38 5.91 7.00
N GLU A 33 -0.36 7.20 6.62
CA GLU A 33 -1.50 7.86 6.00
C GLU A 33 -1.83 7.26 4.63
N ASN A 34 -0.83 6.99 3.80
CA ASN A 34 -1.03 6.32 2.51
C ASN A 34 -1.60 4.91 2.70
N ALA A 35 -1.07 4.11 3.63
CA ALA A 35 -1.59 2.78 3.93
C ALA A 35 -3.07 2.82 4.35
N VAL A 36 -3.47 3.82 5.15
CA VAL A 36 -4.88 4.01 5.54
C VAL A 36 -5.76 4.40 4.35
N ILE A 37 -5.32 5.34 3.50
CA ILE A 37 -6.04 5.76 2.29
C ILE A 37 -6.32 4.55 1.39
N LYS A 38 -5.27 3.75 1.15
CA LYS A 38 -5.30 2.51 0.36
C LYS A 38 -6.29 1.49 0.91
N ALA A 39 -6.17 1.17 2.20
CA ALA A 39 -7.08 0.23 2.87
C ALA A 39 -8.54 0.71 2.81
N GLN A 40 -8.79 2.00 3.06
CA GLN A 40 -10.14 2.56 3.10
C GLN A 40 -10.81 2.57 1.72
N ALA A 41 -10.06 2.86 0.66
CA ALA A 41 -10.55 2.85 -0.70
C ALA A 41 -10.99 1.44 -1.13
N LEU A 42 -10.19 0.42 -0.80
CA LEU A 42 -10.48 -0.97 -1.11
C LEU A 42 -11.59 -1.56 -0.24
N MET A 43 -11.68 -1.18 1.03
CA MET A 43 -12.72 -1.69 1.96
C MET A 43 -14.13 -1.44 1.41
N ASN A 44 -14.34 -0.27 0.79
CA ASN A 44 -15.63 0.06 0.18
C ASN A 44 -15.99 -0.83 -1.00
N GLN A 45 -14.99 -1.35 -1.73
CA GLN A 45 -15.19 -2.25 -2.87
C GLN A 45 -15.32 -3.71 -2.42
N ALA A 46 -14.40 -4.17 -1.56
CA ALA A 46 -14.27 -5.57 -1.13
C ALA A 46 -15.34 -6.02 -0.13
N LYS A 47 -16.01 -5.08 0.55
CA LYS A 47 -17.05 -5.36 1.57
C LYS A 47 -16.57 -6.23 2.74
N CYS A 48 -15.28 -6.22 3.01
CA CYS A 48 -14.65 -6.92 4.13
C CYS A 48 -13.52 -6.06 4.72
N ALA A 49 -12.92 -6.52 5.82
CA ALA A 49 -11.74 -5.86 6.38
C ALA A 49 -10.58 -5.94 5.38
N VAL A 50 -9.91 -4.81 5.16
CA VAL A 50 -8.74 -4.70 4.26
C VAL A 50 -7.51 -4.33 5.07
N VAL A 51 -6.40 -4.98 4.74
CA VAL A 51 -5.06 -4.61 5.19
C VAL A 51 -4.30 -4.10 3.97
N ALA A 52 -3.71 -2.90 4.10
CA ALA A 52 -2.83 -2.33 3.09
C ALA A 52 -1.49 -1.95 3.75
N ASP A 53 -0.44 -1.89 2.94
CA ASP A 53 0.91 -1.51 3.34
C ASP A 53 1.41 -0.38 2.44
N ASP A 54 2.26 0.50 2.96
CA ASP A 54 2.94 1.52 2.19
C ASP A 54 4.42 1.55 2.55
N SER A 55 5.26 1.24 1.57
CA SER A 55 6.69 1.05 1.76
C SER A 55 7.49 2.00 0.89
N GLY A 56 8.71 2.28 1.32
CA GLY A 56 9.62 3.15 0.60
C GLY A 56 11.03 3.11 1.18
N LEU A 57 11.97 3.69 0.43
CA LEU A 57 13.34 3.89 0.82
C LEU A 57 13.49 5.24 1.53
N VAL A 58 14.13 5.21 2.70
CA VAL A 58 14.50 6.41 3.46
C VAL A 58 16.01 6.44 3.56
N VAL A 59 16.64 7.49 3.03
CA VAL A 59 18.11 7.63 3.03
C VAL A 59 18.51 8.85 3.86
N ASP A 60 19.21 8.62 4.96
CA ASP A 60 19.66 9.68 5.87
C ASP A 60 20.51 10.74 5.16
N ALA A 61 21.41 10.32 4.28
CA ALA A 61 22.26 11.22 3.49
C ALA A 61 21.49 12.09 2.47
N LEU A 62 20.22 11.78 2.22
CA LEU A 62 19.32 12.54 1.34
C LEU A 62 18.21 13.24 2.12
N ASP A 63 18.40 13.45 3.43
CA ASP A 63 17.40 14.04 4.33
C ASP A 63 16.09 13.22 4.35
N GLY A 64 16.21 11.90 4.33
CA GLY A 64 15.08 10.96 4.38
C GLY A 64 14.38 10.72 3.04
N ARG A 65 14.84 11.36 1.96
CA ARG A 65 14.36 11.06 0.60
C ARG A 65 14.83 9.68 0.13
N PRO A 66 14.10 9.02 -0.80
CA PRO A 66 12.86 9.46 -1.45
C PRO A 66 11.59 9.41 -0.60
N GLY A 67 11.56 8.62 0.48
CA GLY A 67 10.42 8.52 1.40
C GLY A 67 9.15 8.02 0.69
N ILE A 68 8.01 8.66 0.91
CA ILE A 68 6.73 8.32 0.28
C ILE A 68 6.74 8.42 -1.26
N TYR A 69 7.75 9.08 -1.84
CA TYR A 69 7.91 9.19 -3.29
C TYR A 69 8.77 8.08 -3.88
N SER A 70 9.16 7.08 -3.10
CA SER A 70 10.08 6.01 -3.51
C SER A 70 9.70 5.39 -4.86
N ALA A 71 8.43 5.05 -5.02
CA ALA A 71 7.96 4.37 -6.22
C ALA A 71 7.88 5.29 -7.46
N ARG A 72 7.99 6.62 -7.28
CA ARG A 72 7.89 7.65 -8.34
C ARG A 72 9.05 8.64 -8.28
N TYR A 73 10.19 8.25 -7.70
CA TYR A 73 11.28 9.19 -7.43
C TYR A 73 11.98 9.67 -8.70
N ALA A 74 12.05 8.80 -9.72
CA ALA A 74 12.61 9.11 -11.03
C ALA A 74 11.61 9.79 -11.98
N GLY A 75 10.36 10.00 -11.57
CA GLY A 75 9.30 10.57 -12.41
C GLY A 75 8.02 9.75 -12.32
N VAL A 76 7.79 8.86 -13.29
CA VAL A 76 6.60 8.01 -13.32
C VAL A 76 6.81 6.76 -12.45
N HIS A 77 5.72 6.20 -11.95
CA HIS A 77 5.76 4.94 -11.22
C HIS A 77 6.32 3.81 -12.11
N GLY A 78 7.39 3.16 -11.66
CA GLY A 78 8.06 2.09 -12.42
C GLY A 78 9.06 2.55 -13.49
N ASP A 79 9.49 3.83 -13.46
CA ASP A 79 10.69 4.32 -14.18
C ASP A 79 11.97 4.10 -13.33
N ASP A 80 12.13 2.91 -12.75
CA ASP A 80 13.28 2.52 -11.91
C ASP A 80 14.44 1.85 -12.68
#